data_AF-A0A0D8XWK0-F1
#
_entry.id   AF-A0A0D8XWK0-F1
#
_cell.length_a   1.000
_cell.length_b   1.000
_cell.length_c   1.000
_cell.angle_alpha   90.00
_cell.angle_beta   90.00
_cell.angle_gamma   90.00
#
_symmetry.space_group_name_H-M   'P 1'
#
loop_
_entity.id
_entity.type
_entity.pdbx_description
1 polymer ?
#
loop_
_entity_poly.entity_id
_entity_poly.type
_entity_poly.pdbx_seq_one_letter_code
_entity_poly.pdbx_strand_id
1 'polypeptide(L)'
;MSCIIASMLDSDVYVIKLKKIQSQVRNLDVYYELINARIGLLIILFNTAVYLGNVMISISRMITIVFPSKTHWYSSRNVQLILFFISIISVSNSITYYPEGCWIFFNSTTLLFEMSHTRCAENLSFYGDFLLGITIFTISFIMDMISIMFLRKMRRRIANTISIMKNRQRFQREVIMTAQLQVKRFLKALKLPDILKMISH
;
A
#
# COMPACT_ATOMS: atom_id res chain seq x y z
N MET A 1 29.99 -56.33 -31.12
CA MET A 1 28.78 -56.03 -30.31
C MET A 1 29.04 -55.10 -29.11
N SER A 2 30.29 -54.84 -28.72
CA SER A 2 30.60 -54.09 -27.48
C SER A 2 30.53 -52.56 -27.57
N CYS A 3 30.55 -51.95 -28.77
CA CYS A 3 30.46 -50.48 -28.91
C CYS A 3 29.04 -49.91 -28.70
N ILE A 4 27.99 -50.68 -28.96
CA ILE A 4 26.59 -50.18 -28.88
C ILE A 4 26.13 -50.02 -27.42
N ILE A 5 26.62 -50.88 -26.52
CA ILE A 5 26.29 -50.85 -25.09
C ILE A 5 26.92 -49.62 -24.41
N ALA A 6 28.12 -49.20 -24.84
CA ALA A 6 28.80 -48.02 -24.30
C ALA A 6 28.06 -46.71 -24.66
N SER A 7 27.49 -46.59 -25.86
CA SER A 7 26.69 -45.42 -26.27
C SER A 7 25.32 -45.34 -25.60
N MET A 8 24.72 -46.49 -25.24
CA MET A 8 23.44 -46.52 -24.52
C MET A 8 23.61 -46.16 -23.04
N LEU A 9 24.68 -46.62 -22.38
CA LEU A 9 24.97 -46.27 -20.99
C LEU A 9 25.18 -44.77 -20.78
N ASP A 10 25.83 -44.10 -21.73
CA ASP A 10 26.09 -42.66 -21.63
C ASP A 10 24.76 -41.87 -21.69
N SER A 11 23.87 -42.26 -22.60
CA SER A 11 22.54 -41.63 -22.77
C SER A 11 21.67 -41.72 -21.50
N ASP A 12 21.66 -42.87 -20.82
CA ASP A 12 20.89 -43.05 -19.58
C ASP A 12 21.45 -42.22 -18.41
N VAL A 13 22.78 -42.07 -18.34
CA VAL A 13 23.45 -41.24 -17.31
C VAL A 13 23.11 -39.75 -17.50
N TYR A 14 23.01 -39.26 -18.74
CA TYR A 14 22.57 -37.88 -19.01
C TYR A 14 21.11 -37.64 -18.62
N VAL A 15 20.21 -38.58 -18.91
CA VAL A 15 18.78 -38.46 -18.55
C VAL A 15 18.58 -38.43 -17.03
N ILE A 16 19.36 -39.22 -16.27
CA ILE A 16 19.31 -39.22 -14.81
C ILE A 16 19.81 -37.89 -14.23
N LYS A 17 20.88 -37.32 -14.79
CA LYS A 17 21.37 -35.98 -14.39
C LYS A 17 20.35 -34.88 -14.69
N LEU A 18 19.71 -34.92 -15.86
CA LEU A 18 18.69 -33.94 -16.25
C LEU A 18 17.45 -34.01 -15.35
N LYS A 19 16.96 -35.21 -15.02
CA LYS A 19 15.85 -35.36 -14.05
C LYS A 19 16.21 -34.84 -12.67
N LYS A 20 17.46 -35.03 -12.23
CA LYS A 20 17.96 -34.53 -10.94
C LYS A 20 18.03 -32.99 -10.93
N ILE A 21 18.53 -32.39 -12.01
CA ILE A 21 18.56 -30.93 -12.18
C ILE A 21 17.14 -30.37 -12.24
N GLN A 22 16.23 -30.99 -12.99
CA GLN A 22 14.85 -30.54 -13.13
C GLN A 22 14.05 -30.66 -11.82
N SER A 23 14.32 -31.71 -11.02
CA SER A 23 13.80 -31.83 -9.65
C SER A 23 14.34 -30.73 -8.73
N GLN A 24 15.63 -30.43 -8.83
CA GLN A 24 16.27 -29.40 -8.02
C GLN A 24 15.79 -27.98 -8.39
N VAL A 25 15.59 -27.70 -9.68
CA VAL A 25 15.00 -26.46 -10.19
C VAL A 25 13.55 -26.32 -9.70
N ARG A 26 12.73 -27.37 -9.83
CA ARG A 26 11.34 -27.36 -9.35
C ARG A 26 11.23 -27.08 -7.85
N ASN A 27 12.11 -27.66 -7.03
CA ASN A 27 12.14 -27.38 -5.59
C ASN A 27 12.54 -25.94 -5.29
N LEU A 28 13.40 -25.35 -6.12
CA LEU A 28 13.81 -23.95 -6.00
C LEU A 28 12.65 -23.01 -6.37
N ASP A 29 11.92 -23.31 -7.45
CA ASP A 29 10.76 -22.54 -7.91
C ASP A 29 9.66 -22.52 -6.83
N VAL A 30 9.34 -23.68 -6.24
CA VAL A 30 8.37 -23.79 -5.14
C VAL A 30 8.81 -22.97 -3.92
N TYR A 31 10.11 -22.93 -3.62
CA TYR A 31 10.64 -22.14 -2.51
C TYR A 31 10.51 -20.63 -2.77
N TYR A 32 10.81 -20.18 -3.99
CA TYR A 32 10.65 -18.78 -4.39
C TYR A 32 9.19 -18.34 -4.41
N GLU A 33 8.27 -19.18 -4.88
CA GLU A 33 6.83 -18.90 -4.85
C GLU A 33 6.32 -18.71 -3.42
N LEU A 34 6.74 -19.58 -2.49
CA LEU A 34 6.34 -19.48 -1.08
C LEU A 34 6.85 -18.17 -0.44
N ILE A 35 8.10 -17.81 -0.70
CA ILE A 35 8.70 -16.57 -0.20
C ILE A 35 7.99 -15.35 -0.78
N ASN A 36 7.77 -15.34 -2.10
CA ASN A 36 7.09 -14.23 -2.77
C ASN A 36 5.66 -14.05 -2.26
N ALA A 37 4.93 -15.13 -2.03
CA ALA A 37 3.59 -15.07 -1.44
C ALA A 37 3.59 -14.45 -0.03
N ARG A 38 4.57 -14.82 0.82
CA ARG A 38 4.70 -14.25 2.17
C ARG A 38 5.07 -12.77 2.14
N ILE A 39 6.00 -12.37 1.26
CA ILE A 39 6.41 -10.98 1.11
C ILE A 39 5.27 -10.14 0.53
N GLY A 40 4.55 -10.65 -0.49
CA GLY A 40 3.38 -10.01 -1.06
C GLY A 40 2.29 -9.74 -0.03
N LEU A 41 2.01 -10.73 0.83
CA LEU A 41 1.04 -10.58 1.93
C LEU A 41 1.45 -9.47 2.91
N LEU A 42 2.73 -9.39 3.27
CA LEU A 42 3.24 -8.33 4.15
C LEU A 42 3.09 -6.96 3.49
N ILE A 43 3.39 -6.84 2.20
CA ILE A 43 3.27 -5.59 1.45
C ILE A 43 1.81 -5.12 1.44
N ILE A 44 0.86 -6.00 1.13
CA ILE A 44 -0.57 -5.67 1.16
C ILE A 44 -0.99 -5.21 2.55
N LEU A 45 -0.62 -5.94 3.59
CA LEU A 45 -0.94 -5.62 4.98
C LEU A 45 -0.48 -4.21 5.34
N PHE A 46 0.78 -3.88 5.06
CA PHE A 46 1.32 -2.54 5.32
C PHE A 46 0.67 -1.48 4.42
N ASN A 47 0.39 -1.79 3.16
CA ASN A 47 -0.24 -0.86 2.23
C ASN A 47 -1.65 -0.46 2.71
N THR A 48 -2.48 -1.43 3.08
CA THR A 48 -3.82 -1.18 3.63
C THR A 48 -3.76 -0.39 4.94
N ALA A 49 -2.83 -0.73 5.83
CA ALA A 49 -2.65 0.00 7.09
C ALA A 49 -2.26 1.47 6.84
N VAL A 50 -1.40 1.73 5.85
CA VAL A 50 -1.01 3.09 5.45
C VAL A 50 -2.19 3.86 4.87
N TYR A 51 -3.02 3.24 4.02
CA TYR A 51 -4.21 3.91 3.47
C TYR A 51 -5.21 4.31 4.57
N LEU A 52 -5.58 3.39 5.45
CA LEU A 52 -6.49 3.67 6.57
C LEU A 52 -5.90 4.69 7.55
N GLY A 53 -4.61 4.58 7.84
CA GLY A 53 -3.89 5.54 8.68
C GLY A 53 -3.94 6.96 8.11
N ASN A 54 -3.79 7.11 6.79
CA ASN A 54 -3.87 8.42 6.14
C ASN A 54 -5.24 9.06 6.28
N VAL A 55 -6.33 8.29 6.10
CA VAL A 55 -7.70 8.77 6.30
C VAL A 55 -7.89 9.24 7.73
N MET A 56 -7.44 8.44 8.71
CA MET A 56 -7.61 8.77 10.12
C MET A 56 -6.83 10.02 10.54
N ILE A 57 -5.65 10.25 9.98
CA ILE A 57 -4.90 11.50 10.16
C ILE A 57 -5.69 12.69 9.61
N SER A 58 -6.24 12.57 8.39
CA SER A 58 -7.05 13.64 7.77
C SER A 58 -8.33 13.92 8.57
N ILE A 59 -9.01 12.90 9.10
CA ILE A 59 -10.17 13.05 9.99
C ILE A 59 -9.79 13.74 11.30
N SER A 60 -8.74 13.27 11.97
CA SER A 60 -8.27 13.82 13.25
C SER A 60 -7.96 15.32 13.12
N ARG A 61 -7.33 15.69 12.00
CA ARG A 61 -7.03 17.07 11.65
C ARG A 61 -8.30 17.89 11.42
N MET A 62 -9.27 17.37 10.66
CA MET A 62 -10.53 18.07 10.43
C MET A 62 -11.25 18.35 11.75
N ILE A 63 -11.34 17.35 12.64
CA ILE A 63 -12.01 17.50 13.95
C ILE A 63 -11.30 18.57 14.78
N THR A 64 -9.97 18.56 14.81
CA THR A 64 -9.18 19.54 15.58
C THR A 64 -9.38 20.98 15.07
N ILE A 65 -9.50 21.17 13.76
CA ILE A 65 -9.66 22.50 13.14
C ILE A 65 -11.10 22.99 13.21
N VAL A 66 -12.09 22.13 12.97
CA VAL A 66 -13.51 22.51 12.92
C VAL A 66 -14.11 22.59 14.32
N PHE A 67 -13.74 21.66 15.21
CA PHE A 67 -14.29 21.53 16.56
C PHE A 67 -13.18 21.49 17.62
N PRO A 68 -12.53 22.63 17.92
CA PRO A 68 -11.43 22.68 18.90
C PRO A 68 -11.84 22.22 20.30
N SER A 69 -13.14 22.28 20.65
CA SER A 69 -13.68 21.79 21.94
C SER A 69 -13.71 20.26 22.06
N LYS A 70 -13.65 19.52 20.95
CA LYS A 70 -13.70 18.05 20.92
C LYS A 70 -12.33 17.39 20.76
N THR A 71 -11.24 18.15 20.89
CA THR A 71 -9.86 17.65 20.79
C THR A 71 -9.52 16.55 21.79
N HIS A 72 -10.23 16.48 22.93
CA HIS A 72 -10.07 15.40 23.92
C HIS A 72 -10.45 14.01 23.39
N TRP A 73 -11.18 13.91 22.26
CA TRP A 73 -11.55 12.62 21.66
C TRP A 73 -10.33 11.82 21.18
N TYR A 74 -9.25 12.51 20.79
CA TYR A 74 -7.98 11.89 20.40
C TYR A 74 -7.02 11.78 21.58
N SER A 75 -7.50 11.22 22.70
CA SER A 75 -6.62 10.83 23.81
C SER A 75 -5.75 9.63 23.44
N SER A 76 -4.57 9.50 24.07
CA SER A 76 -3.59 8.44 23.78
C SER A 76 -4.20 7.03 23.78
N ARG A 77 -5.12 6.75 24.71
CA ARG A 77 -5.85 5.45 24.77
C ARG A 77 -6.76 5.21 23.57
N ASN A 78 -7.47 6.24 23.10
CA ASN A 78 -8.37 6.13 21.95
C ASN A 78 -7.58 5.96 20.65
N VAL A 79 -6.42 6.62 20.53
CA VAL A 79 -5.52 6.44 19.39
C VAL A 79 -4.97 5.02 19.32
N GLN A 80 -4.55 4.45 20.46
CA GLN A 80 -4.12 3.05 20.52
C GLN A 80 -5.24 2.08 20.09
N LEU A 81 -6.48 2.33 20.54
CA LEU A 81 -7.64 1.54 20.16
C LEU A 81 -7.95 1.68 18.65
N ILE A 82 -7.88 2.89 18.09
CA ILE A 82 -8.03 3.12 16.64
C ILE A 82 -6.96 2.37 15.85
N LEU A 83 -5.69 2.44 16.26
CA LEU A 83 -4.60 1.72 15.59
C LEU A 83 -4.82 0.21 15.64
N PHE A 84 -5.30 -0.31 16.77
CA PHE A 84 -5.67 -1.72 16.89
C PHE A 84 -6.76 -2.13 15.90
N PHE A 85 -7.82 -1.31 15.75
CA PHE A 85 -8.87 -1.56 14.76
C PHE A 85 -8.35 -1.51 13.31
N ILE A 86 -7.47 -0.55 12.99
CA ILE A 86 -6.83 -0.48 11.66
C ILE A 86 -6.03 -1.76 11.38
N SER A 87 -5.29 -2.26 12.37
CA SER A 87 -4.53 -3.51 12.23
C SER A 87 -5.44 -4.71 11.96
N ILE A 88 -6.57 -4.83 12.68
CA ILE A 88 -7.55 -5.90 12.44
C ILE A 88 -8.10 -5.83 11.02
N ILE A 89 -8.50 -4.64 10.56
CA ILE A 89 -9.04 -4.46 9.20
C ILE A 89 -7.97 -4.79 8.14
N SER A 90 -6.71 -4.41 8.40
CA SER A 90 -5.60 -4.68 7.47
C SER A 90 -5.29 -6.17 7.36
N VAL A 91 -5.30 -6.88 8.50
CA VAL A 91 -5.16 -8.34 8.52
C VAL A 91 -6.33 -9.02 7.81
N SER A 92 -7.56 -8.57 8.07
CA SER A 92 -8.77 -9.09 7.41
C SER A 92 -8.69 -8.95 5.89
N ASN A 93 -8.29 -7.78 5.38
CA ASN A 93 -8.09 -7.56 3.95
C ASN A 93 -6.98 -8.46 3.38
N SER A 94 -5.91 -8.69 4.14
CA SER A 94 -4.78 -9.53 3.70
C SER A 94 -5.19 -11.00 3.55
N ILE A 95 -6.11 -11.50 4.39
CA ILE A 95 -6.61 -12.89 4.31
C ILE A 95 -7.35 -13.14 2.99
N THR A 96 -8.00 -12.13 2.42
CA THR A 96 -8.71 -12.24 1.11
C THR A 96 -7.77 -12.61 -0.04
N TYR A 97 -6.45 -12.42 0.12
CA TYR A 97 -5.42 -12.78 -0.87
C TYR A 97 -4.87 -14.21 -0.70
N TYR A 98 -5.35 -14.97 0.29
CA TYR A 98 -4.96 -16.35 0.52
C TYR A 98 -5.51 -17.40 -0.48
N PRO A 99 -6.68 -17.23 -1.13
CA PRO A 99 -7.21 -18.24 -2.06
C PRO A 99 -6.28 -18.57 -3.22
N GLU A 100 -6.32 -19.82 -3.67
CA GLU A 100 -5.52 -20.32 -4.79
C GLU A 100 -5.78 -19.51 -6.07
N GLY A 101 -4.70 -19.02 -6.69
CA GLY A 101 -4.73 -18.26 -7.94
C GLY A 101 -4.61 -16.74 -7.76
N CYS A 102 -4.66 -16.21 -6.53
CA CYS A 102 -4.62 -14.77 -6.26
C CYS A 102 -3.30 -14.28 -5.61
N TRP A 103 -2.19 -14.97 -5.91
CA TRP A 103 -0.89 -14.61 -5.35
C TRP A 103 -0.21 -13.49 -6.13
N ILE A 104 0.61 -12.74 -5.39
CA ILE A 104 1.52 -11.72 -5.91
C ILE A 104 2.88 -12.37 -6.10
N PHE A 105 3.51 -12.16 -7.25
CA PHE A 105 4.87 -12.63 -7.54
C PHE A 105 5.79 -11.44 -7.81
N PHE A 106 7.06 -11.59 -7.45
CA PHE A 106 8.07 -10.56 -7.72
C PHE A 106 8.61 -10.77 -9.13
N ASN A 107 8.42 -9.79 -10.01
CA ASN A 107 8.99 -9.80 -11.35
C ASN A 107 10.38 -9.15 -11.32
N SER A 108 11.42 -9.96 -11.52
CA SER A 108 12.82 -9.50 -11.51
C SER A 108 13.16 -8.52 -12.64
N THR A 109 12.37 -8.52 -13.72
CA THR A 109 12.57 -7.66 -14.89
C THR A 109 12.06 -6.25 -14.66
N THR A 110 10.90 -6.12 -14.02
CA THR A 110 10.29 -4.82 -13.69
C THR A 110 10.70 -4.33 -12.31
N LEU A 111 11.29 -5.21 -11.48
CA LEU A 111 11.56 -4.98 -10.04
C LEU A 111 10.29 -4.61 -9.26
N LEU A 112 9.13 -5.05 -9.75
CA LEU A 112 7.82 -4.77 -9.19
C LEU A 112 7.13 -6.08 -8.79
N PHE A 113 6.25 -5.96 -7.80
CA PHE A 113 5.35 -7.03 -7.42
C PHE A 113 4.14 -6.99 -8.35
N GLU A 114 3.99 -8.02 -9.17
CA GLU A 114 2.92 -8.17 -10.14
C GLU A 114 1.91 -9.21 -9.64
N MET A 115 0.62 -8.96 -9.90
CA MET A 115 -0.42 -9.92 -9.60
C MET A 115 -0.52 -10.97 -10.70
N SER A 116 -0.84 -12.21 -10.34
CA SER A 116 -1.09 -13.29 -11.31
C SER A 116 -2.12 -12.90 -12.37
N HIS A 117 -1.96 -13.37 -13.62
CA HIS A 117 -2.93 -13.12 -14.71
C HIS A 117 -4.18 -14.01 -14.61
N THR A 118 -4.66 -14.27 -13.40
CA THR A 118 -5.92 -14.98 -13.19
C THR A 118 -7.07 -13.98 -13.06
N ARG A 119 -8.28 -14.40 -13.42
CA ARG A 119 -9.50 -13.59 -13.23
C ARG A 119 -9.70 -13.15 -11.76
N CYS A 120 -9.21 -13.93 -10.81
CA CYS A 120 -9.28 -13.60 -9.39
C CYS A 120 -8.38 -12.40 -9.06
N ALA A 121 -7.12 -12.48 -9.48
CA ALA A 121 -6.13 -11.43 -9.26
C ALA A 121 -6.44 -10.14 -10.03
N GLU A 122 -6.99 -10.22 -11.25
CA GLU A 122 -7.40 -9.04 -12.02
C GLU A 122 -8.54 -8.29 -11.33
N ASN A 123 -9.59 -9.00 -10.90
CA ASN A 123 -10.70 -8.40 -10.15
C ASN A 123 -10.21 -7.83 -8.81
N LEU A 124 -9.36 -8.55 -8.10
CA LEU A 124 -8.86 -8.11 -6.80
C LEU A 124 -7.93 -6.90 -6.92
N SER A 125 -7.09 -6.84 -7.95
CA SER A 125 -6.24 -5.67 -8.24
C SER A 125 -7.07 -4.43 -8.52
N PHE A 126 -8.09 -4.55 -9.38
CA PHE A 126 -8.91 -3.40 -9.77
C PHE A 126 -9.79 -2.89 -8.63
N TYR A 127 -10.56 -3.79 -8.00
CA TYR A 127 -11.49 -3.40 -6.93
C TYR A 127 -10.79 -3.19 -5.59
N GLY A 128 -9.81 -4.02 -5.26
CA GLY A 128 -9.13 -4.04 -3.96
C GLY A 128 -8.01 -3.00 -3.83
N ASP A 129 -7.19 -2.78 -4.86
CA ASP A 129 -6.08 -1.83 -4.75
C ASP A 129 -6.37 -0.51 -5.45
N PHE A 130 -6.81 -0.56 -6.71
CA PHE A 130 -6.99 0.65 -7.51
C PHE A 130 -8.20 1.49 -7.03
N LEU A 131 -9.38 0.87 -6.95
CA LEU A 131 -10.61 1.58 -6.58
C LEU A 131 -10.60 2.01 -5.11
N LEU A 132 -10.18 1.13 -4.19
CA LEU A 132 -10.04 1.51 -2.77
C LEU A 132 -8.96 2.59 -2.58
N GLY A 133 -7.83 2.50 -3.30
CA GLY A 133 -6.79 3.52 -3.25
C GLY A 133 -7.29 4.90 -3.68
N ILE A 134 -8.00 4.98 -4.82
CA ILE A 134 -8.55 6.24 -5.33
C ILE A 134 -9.65 6.79 -4.43
N THR A 135 -10.57 5.95 -3.94
CA THR A 135 -11.65 6.39 -3.04
C THR A 135 -11.10 6.93 -1.72
N ILE A 136 -10.13 6.24 -1.12
CA ILE A 136 -9.45 6.69 0.11
C ILE A 136 -8.70 8.01 -0.14
N PHE A 137 -8.00 8.13 -1.26
CA PHE A 137 -7.28 9.35 -1.62
C PHE A 137 -8.22 10.53 -1.81
N THR A 138 -9.32 10.35 -2.55
CA THR A 138 -10.31 11.40 -2.82
C THR A 138 -11.02 11.85 -1.55
N ILE A 139 -11.43 10.92 -0.68
CA ILE A 139 -12.03 11.25 0.63
C ILE A 139 -11.05 12.05 1.48
N SER A 140 -9.79 11.59 1.59
CA SER A 140 -8.76 12.28 2.36
C SER A 140 -8.53 13.70 1.83
N PHE A 141 -8.44 13.84 0.50
CA PHE A 141 -8.26 15.12 -0.17
C PHE A 141 -9.42 16.09 0.08
N ILE A 142 -10.66 15.64 -0.02
CA ILE A 142 -11.85 16.46 0.26
C ILE A 142 -11.84 16.92 1.72
N MET A 143 -11.57 16.02 2.66
CA MET A 143 -11.51 16.32 4.10
C MET A 143 -10.41 17.35 4.41
N ASP A 144 -9.25 17.21 3.77
CA ASP A 144 -8.14 18.16 3.92
C ASP A 144 -8.47 19.53 3.29
N MET A 145 -9.19 19.57 2.17
CA MET A 145 -9.65 20.81 1.55
C MET A 145 -10.68 21.53 2.41
N ILE A 146 -11.68 20.81 2.95
CA ILE A 146 -12.66 21.36 3.90
C ILE A 146 -11.95 21.96 5.10
N SER A 147 -10.97 21.22 5.66
CA SER A 147 -10.15 21.69 6.79
C SER A 147 -9.44 23.00 6.47
N ILE A 148 -8.81 23.11 5.29
CA ILE A 148 -8.12 24.33 4.85
C ILE A 148 -9.11 25.49 4.60
N MET A 149 -10.26 25.22 4.01
CA MET A 149 -11.29 26.24 3.76
C MET A 149 -11.84 26.81 5.06
N PHE A 150 -12.20 25.96 6.02
CA PHE A 150 -12.68 26.37 7.34
C PHE A 150 -11.62 27.18 8.08
N LEU A 151 -10.37 26.74 7.98
CA LEU A 151 -9.21 27.42 8.55
C LEU A 151 -8.99 28.82 7.96
N ARG A 152 -9.14 28.98 6.64
CA ARG A 152 -9.10 30.30 5.96
C ARG A 152 -10.25 31.20 6.42
N LYS A 153 -11.46 30.65 6.57
CA LYS A 153 -12.64 31.39 7.06
C LYS A 153 -12.44 31.86 8.50
N MET A 154 -11.94 30.99 9.38
CA MET A 154 -11.61 31.33 10.77
C MET A 154 -10.50 32.38 10.85
N ARG A 155 -9.46 32.26 10.01
CA ARG A 155 -8.40 33.28 9.90
C ARG A 155 -8.95 34.65 9.47
N ARG A 156 -9.85 34.71 8.48
CA ARG A 156 -10.46 35.98 8.06
C ARG A 156 -11.27 36.63 9.19
N ARG A 157 -11.98 35.83 9.99
CA ARG A 157 -12.70 36.32 11.17
C ARG A 157 -11.76 36.84 12.26
N ILE A 158 -10.70 36.10 12.57
CA ILE A 158 -9.73 36.45 13.62
C ILE A 158 -8.79 37.58 13.18
N ALA A 159 -8.43 37.70 11.90
CA ALA A 159 -7.61 38.81 11.40
C ALA A 159 -8.28 40.18 11.60
N ASN A 160 -9.62 40.20 11.63
CA ASN A 160 -10.40 41.39 11.98
C ASN A 160 -10.44 41.65 13.50
N THR A 161 -9.99 40.71 14.33
CA THR A 161 -9.99 40.77 15.80
C THR A 161 -8.53 40.66 16.29
N ILE A 162 -7.84 41.79 16.28
CA ILE A 162 -6.44 41.97 16.66
C ILE A 162 -6.10 41.26 17.99
N SER A 163 -5.06 40.39 18.00
CA SER A 163 -4.10 40.13 19.12
C SER A 163 -3.46 38.72 19.22
N ILE A 164 -3.67 37.77 18.30
CA ILE A 164 -3.14 36.39 18.49
C ILE A 164 -1.85 36.11 17.69
N MET A 165 -0.73 36.76 18.04
CA MET A 165 0.57 36.48 17.41
C MET A 165 1.24 35.18 17.89
N LYS A 166 0.98 34.74 19.13
CA LYS A 166 1.64 33.57 19.74
C LYS A 166 1.11 32.22 19.23
N ASN A 167 -0.21 32.10 18.98
CA ASN A 167 -0.76 30.90 18.33
C ASN A 167 -0.49 30.87 16.82
N ARG A 168 -0.24 32.03 16.18
CA ARG A 168 0.02 32.15 14.74
C ARG A 168 1.22 31.32 14.28
N GLN A 169 2.26 31.22 15.12
CA GLN A 169 3.53 30.58 14.76
C GLN A 169 3.53 29.05 14.94
N ARG A 170 2.86 28.50 15.97
CA ARG A 170 2.60 27.05 16.07
C ARG A 170 1.68 26.57 14.95
N PHE A 171 0.66 27.37 14.64
CA PHE A 171 -0.34 27.10 13.62
C PHE A 171 0.19 27.15 12.18
N GLN A 172 1.09 28.08 11.85
CA GLN A 172 1.74 28.08 10.54
C GLN A 172 2.59 26.81 10.32
N ARG A 173 3.24 26.29 11.38
CA ARG A 173 3.98 25.04 11.30
C ARG A 173 3.06 23.84 11.02
N GLU A 174 1.90 23.77 11.66
CA GLU A 174 0.89 22.71 11.40
C GLU A 174 0.34 22.75 9.96
N VAL A 175 0.03 23.96 9.44
CA VAL A 175 -0.47 24.13 8.07
C VAL A 175 0.61 23.81 7.03
N ILE A 176 1.84 24.29 7.23
CA ILE A 176 2.96 24.02 6.31
C ILE A 176 3.30 22.53 6.34
N MET A 177 3.36 21.90 7.51
CA MET A 177 3.57 20.47 7.63
C MET A 177 2.48 19.68 6.90
N THR A 178 1.22 20.12 6.96
CA THR A 178 0.15 19.42 6.26
C THR A 178 0.20 19.62 4.74
N ALA A 179 0.47 20.83 4.26
CA ALA A 179 0.65 21.08 2.84
C ALA A 179 1.82 20.26 2.28
N GLN A 180 2.93 20.17 3.02
CA GLN A 180 4.07 19.33 2.68
C GLN A 180 3.71 17.83 2.65
N LEU A 181 2.94 17.34 3.62
CA LEU A 181 2.45 15.96 3.63
C LEU A 181 1.58 15.66 2.41
N GLN A 182 0.63 16.54 2.07
CA GLN A 182 -0.24 16.38 0.91
C GLN A 182 0.53 16.43 -0.41
N VAL A 183 1.47 17.36 -0.56
CA VAL A 183 2.32 17.46 -1.75
C VAL A 183 3.23 16.25 -1.88
N LYS A 184 3.83 15.74 -0.78
CA LYS A 184 4.60 14.49 -0.81
C LYS A 184 3.74 13.27 -1.13
N ARG A 185 2.51 13.20 -0.60
CA ARG A 185 1.54 12.13 -0.89
C ARG A 185 1.11 12.15 -2.36
N PHE A 186 0.75 13.32 -2.87
CA PHE A 186 0.40 13.51 -4.28
C PHE A 186 1.60 13.21 -5.17
N LEU A 187 2.81 13.72 -4.87
CA LEU A 187 4.02 13.38 -5.62
C LEU A 187 4.36 11.89 -5.57
N LYS A 188 4.04 11.17 -4.49
CA LYS A 188 4.20 9.71 -4.43
C LYS A 188 3.13 8.97 -5.25
N ALA A 189 1.89 9.46 -5.23
CA ALA A 189 0.81 8.97 -6.09
C ALA A 189 1.03 9.32 -7.58
N LEU A 190 1.74 10.41 -7.87
CA LEU A 190 2.06 10.88 -9.23
C LEU A 190 3.39 10.32 -9.74
N LYS A 191 4.36 10.06 -8.86
CA LYS A 191 5.46 9.11 -9.09
C LYS A 191 4.95 7.67 -9.03
N LEU A 192 3.81 7.42 -9.68
CA LEU A 192 3.50 6.19 -10.38
C LEU A 192 4.01 6.35 -11.82
N PRO A 193 5.33 6.27 -12.09
CA PRO A 193 5.81 6.07 -13.46
C PRO A 193 5.28 4.75 -14.08
N ASP A 194 4.58 3.89 -13.32
CA ASP A 194 4.10 2.60 -13.80
C ASP A 194 2.63 2.57 -14.26
N ILE A 195 1.77 3.54 -13.87
CA ILE A 195 0.39 3.62 -14.43
C ILE A 195 0.41 3.96 -15.93
N LEU A 196 1.44 4.68 -16.40
CA LEU A 196 1.62 4.99 -17.82
C LEU A 196 2.14 3.81 -18.65
N LYS A 197 2.74 2.78 -18.03
CA LYS A 197 3.07 1.53 -18.73
C LYS A 197 1.87 0.59 -18.86
N MET A 198 0.89 0.69 -17.95
CA MET A 198 -0.32 -0.14 -17.97
C MET A 198 -1.41 0.37 -18.94
N ILE A 199 -1.27 1.58 -19.50
CA ILE A 199 -2.15 2.12 -20.56
C ILE A 199 -1.50 1.96 -21.96
N SER A 200 -0.23 1.54 -22.05
CA SER A 200 0.54 1.46 -23.30
C SER A 200 0.72 0.04 -23.86
N HIS A 201 0.12 -1.00 -23.25
CA HIS A 201 0.16 -2.37 -23.78
C HIS A 201 -1.17 -3.10 -23.62
#